data_AF-A0A0G0K9N0-F1
#
_entry.id   AF-A0A0G0K9N0-F1
#
_cell.length_a   1.000
_cell.length_b   1.000
_cell.length_c   1.000
_cell.angle_alpha   90.00
_cell.angle_beta   90.00
_cell.angle_gamma   90.00
#
_symmetry.space_group_name_H-M   'P 1'
#
loop_
_entity.id
_entity.type
_entity.pdbx_description
1 polymer ?
#
loop_
_entity_poly.entity_id
_entity_poly.type
_entity_poly.pdbx_seq_one_letter_code
_entity_poly.pdbx_strand_id
1 'polypeptide(L)'
;MLIGKRHNVKICAITSRPASRIGKLAHLIVNLKAPTKIDKDSKIKSIQPMTTLNEQCLMIFFDCLVLELMRELNETSQSMWSRHSNLE
;
A
#
# COMPACT_ATOMS: atom_id res chain seq x y z
N MET A 1 -15.79 -15.96 3.74
CA MET A 1 -15.55 -15.41 2.38
C MET A 1 -15.34 -13.91 2.51
N LEU A 2 -14.29 -13.37 1.88
CA LEU A 2 -13.94 -11.95 1.97
C LEU A 2 -15.08 -11.10 1.39
N ILE A 3 -15.50 -10.02 2.08
CA ILE A 3 -16.65 -9.19 1.66
C ILE A 3 -16.49 -8.72 0.20
N GLY A 4 -15.29 -8.31 -0.19
CA GLY A 4 -15.04 -7.90 -1.57
C GLY A 4 -15.28 -8.99 -2.62
N LYS A 5 -14.94 -10.26 -2.32
CA LYS A 5 -15.23 -11.39 -3.22
C LYS A 5 -16.74 -11.66 -3.33
N ARG A 6 -17.49 -11.47 -2.23
CA ARG A 6 -18.96 -11.61 -2.24
C ARG A 6 -19.64 -10.59 -3.16
N HIS A 7 -19.09 -9.38 -3.24
CA HIS A 7 -19.63 -8.29 -4.05
C HIS A 7 -18.95 -8.13 -5.41
N ASN A 8 -18.16 -9.11 -5.85
CA ASN A 8 -17.48 -9.10 -7.15
C ASN A 8 -16.62 -7.85 -7.42
N VAL A 9 -16.01 -7.26 -6.38
CA VAL A 9 -15.10 -6.11 -6.57
C VAL A 9 -13.68 -6.56 -6.90
N LYS A 10 -12.96 -5.73 -7.66
CA LYS A 10 -11.51 -5.88 -7.82
C LYS A 10 -10.82 -5.62 -6.48
N ILE A 11 -9.79 -6.42 -6.19
CA ILE A 11 -9.06 -6.41 -4.92
C ILE A 11 -7.60 -6.21 -5.27
N CYS A 12 -7.03 -5.09 -4.84
CA CYS A 12 -5.60 -4.87 -4.86
C CYS A 12 -5.03 -5.16 -3.47
N ALA A 13 -3.93 -5.90 -3.39
CA ALA A 13 -3.19 -6.10 -2.16
C ALA A 13 -1.78 -5.53 -2.30
N ILE A 14 -1.42 -4.62 -1.39
CA ILE A 14 -0.03 -4.17 -1.22
C ILE A 14 0.57 -5.06 -0.12
N THR A 15 1.56 -5.87 -0.47
CA THR A 15 2.12 -6.85 0.46
C THR A 15 3.54 -7.24 0.08
N SER A 16 4.36 -7.54 1.09
CA SER A 16 5.70 -8.12 0.89
C SER A 16 5.66 -9.64 0.73
N ARG A 17 4.49 -10.29 0.92
CA ARG A 17 4.33 -11.74 0.76
C ARG A 17 3.18 -12.06 -0.18
N PRO A 18 3.41 -12.10 -1.50
CA PRO A 18 2.39 -12.43 -2.50
C PRO A 18 1.73 -13.80 -2.27
N ALA A 19 2.48 -14.77 -1.73
CA ALA A 19 1.98 -16.12 -1.43
C ALA A 19 1.08 -16.21 -0.17
N SER A 20 0.89 -15.11 0.55
CA SER A 20 0.04 -15.05 1.74
C SER A 20 -1.45 -15.32 1.40
N ARG A 21 -2.26 -15.59 2.43
CA ARG A 21 -3.70 -15.79 2.26
C ARG A 21 -4.37 -14.60 1.58
N ILE A 22 -3.97 -13.37 1.91
CA ILE A 22 -4.54 -12.16 1.29
C ILE A 22 -4.05 -11.96 -0.14
N GLY A 23 -2.77 -12.23 -0.42
CA GLY A 23 -2.21 -12.16 -1.76
C GLY A 23 -2.91 -13.13 -2.72
N LYS A 24 -3.19 -14.36 -2.30
CA LYS A 24 -3.97 -15.34 -3.08
C LYS A 24 -5.41 -14.92 -3.39
N LEU A 25 -5.97 -13.99 -2.62
CA LEU A 25 -7.34 -13.50 -2.82
C LEU A 25 -7.38 -12.24 -3.69
N ALA A 26 -6.24 -11.59 -3.92
CA ALA A 26 -6.15 -10.36 -4.68
C ALA A 26 -6.18 -10.61 -6.20
N HIS A 27 -6.69 -9.64 -6.94
CA HIS A 27 -6.67 -9.61 -8.41
C HIS A 27 -5.43 -8.86 -8.93
N LEU A 28 -4.91 -7.93 -8.13
CA LEU A 28 -3.67 -7.20 -8.37
C LEU A 28 -2.82 -7.25 -7.10
N ILE A 29 -1.52 -7.46 -7.26
CA ILE A 29 -0.56 -7.45 -6.14
C ILE A 29 0.49 -6.40 -6.42
N VAL A 30 0.62 -5.44 -5.51
CA VAL A 30 1.79 -4.57 -5.41
C VAL A 30 2.75 -5.22 -4.44
N ASN A 31 3.86 -5.75 -4.94
CA ASN A 31 4.86 -6.41 -4.11
C ASN A 31 5.81 -5.39 -3.49
N LEU A 32 5.55 -5.02 -2.23
CA LEU A 32 6.39 -4.09 -1.49
C LEU A 32 7.64 -4.82 -0.98
N LYS A 33 8.80 -4.57 -1.61
CA LYS A 33 10.07 -5.21 -1.24
C LYS A 33 10.61 -4.61 0.07
N ALA A 34 10.11 -5.10 1.19
CA ALA A 34 10.58 -4.75 2.52
C ALA A 34 10.57 -6.01 3.42
N PRO A 35 11.50 -6.11 4.39
CA PRO A 35 11.53 -7.22 5.32
C PRO A 35 10.24 -7.29 6.12
N THR A 36 9.77 -8.50 6.39
CA THR A 36 8.65 -8.74 7.30
C THR A 36 9.13 -9.43 8.55
N LYS A 37 8.32 -9.43 9.61
CA LYS A 37 8.62 -10.08 10.90
C LYS A 37 9.05 -11.56 10.78
N ILE A 38 8.62 -12.25 9.72
CA ILE A 38 8.80 -13.70 9.53
C ILE A 38 9.94 -13.99 8.53
N ASP A 39 10.52 -12.96 7.91
CA ASP A 39 11.45 -13.12 6.79
C ASP A 39 12.92 -13.14 7.24
N LYS A 40 13.33 -14.27 7.82
CA LYS A 40 14.72 -14.45 8.32
C LYS A 40 15.77 -14.31 7.20
N ASP A 41 15.42 -14.71 5.98
CA ASP A 41 16.32 -14.76 4.83
C ASP A 41 16.11 -13.59 3.84
N SER A 42 15.37 -12.56 4.22
CA SER A 42 15.22 -11.36 3.38
C SER A 42 16.60 -10.79 3.01
N LYS A 43 16.82 -10.57 1.70
CA LYS A 43 18.00 -9.87 1.16
C LYS A 43 18.05 -8.41 1.60
N ILE A 44 16.89 -7.83 1.92
CA ILE A 44 16.77 -6.47 2.45
C ILE A 44 16.80 -6.57 3.97
N LYS A 45 17.81 -5.96 4.58
CA LYS A 45 18.00 -5.89 6.02
C LYS A 45 17.67 -4.47 6.52
N SER A 46 17.15 -4.38 7.73
CA SER A 46 16.95 -3.11 8.43
C SER A 46 17.41 -3.28 9.87
N ILE A 47 18.03 -2.23 10.41
CA ILE A 47 18.33 -2.11 11.86
C ILE A 47 17.11 -1.68 12.66
N GLN A 48 16.03 -1.30 11.98
CA GLN A 48 14.80 -0.84 12.59
C GLN A 48 14.00 -2.02 13.15
N PRO A 49 13.25 -1.82 14.24
CA PRO A 49 12.51 -2.90 14.85
C PRO A 49 11.37 -3.41 13.95
N MET A 50 11.15 -4.72 13.98
CA MET A 50 9.95 -5.37 13.44
C MET A 50 9.58 -4.95 12.00
N THR A 51 8.39 -4.34 11.82
CA THR A 51 7.80 -3.96 10.53
C THR A 51 8.02 -2.49 10.17
N THR A 52 8.83 -1.74 10.92
CA THR A 52 8.98 -0.29 10.73
C THR A 52 9.43 0.06 9.31
N LEU A 53 10.41 -0.65 8.73
CA LEU A 53 10.82 -0.38 7.34
C LEU A 53 9.67 -0.65 6.35
N ASN A 54 8.85 -1.67 6.61
CA ASN A 54 7.70 -1.98 5.77
C ASN A 54 6.67 -0.84 5.77
N GLU A 55 6.36 -0.30 6.94
CA GLU A 55 5.43 0.82 7.13
C GLU A 55 5.95 2.11 6.46
N GLN A 56 7.25 2.40 6.59
CA GLN A 56 7.87 3.54 5.93
C GLN A 56 7.84 3.42 4.40
N CYS A 57 8.19 2.24 3.87
CA CYS A 57 8.07 1.98 2.44
C CYS A 57 6.63 2.10 1.95
N LEU A 58 5.65 1.69 2.76
CA LEU A 58 4.23 1.79 2.42
C LEU A 58 3.78 3.25 2.35
N MET A 59 4.20 4.09 3.31
CA MET A 59 3.91 5.52 3.33
C MET A 59 4.48 6.21 2.08
N ILE A 60 5.77 6.01 1.80
CA ILE A 60 6.41 6.58 0.60
C ILE A 60 5.72 6.09 -0.68
N PHE A 61 5.36 4.81 -0.74
CA PHE A 61 4.62 4.28 -1.89
C PHE A 61 3.28 4.98 -2.09
N PHE A 62 2.51 5.22 -1.02
CA PHE A 62 1.23 5.93 -1.13
C PHE A 62 1.41 7.41 -1.49
N ASP A 63 2.42 8.09 -0.96
CA ASP A 63 2.72 9.47 -1.36
C ASP A 63 3.06 9.54 -2.86
N CYS A 64 3.91 8.63 -3.35
CA CYS A 64 4.20 8.53 -4.79
C CYS A 64 2.95 8.23 -5.62
N LEU A 65 2.08 7.32 -5.14
CA LEU A 65 0.83 7.00 -5.82
C LEU A 65 -0.09 8.23 -5.91
N VAL A 66 -0.17 9.04 -4.85
CA VAL A 66 -0.93 10.30 -4.85
C VAL A 66 -0.33 11.28 -5.84
N LEU A 67 1.00 11.45 -5.89
CA LEU A 67 1.66 12.32 -6.87
C LEU A 67 1.38 11.89 -8.31
N GLU A 68 1.40 10.58 -8.59
CA GLU A 68 1.03 10.04 -9.89
C GLU A 68 -0.44 10.32 -10.23
N LEU A 69 -1.36 10.11 -9.27
CA LEU A 69 -2.77 10.45 -9.45
C LEU A 69 -3.00 11.95 -9.65
N MET A 70 -2.27 12.81 -8.95
CA MET A 70 -2.33 14.26 -9.15
C MET A 70 -1.97 14.62 -10.59
N ARG A 71 -0.90 14.03 -11.13
CA ARG A 71 -0.49 14.21 -12.52
C ARG A 71 -1.54 13.71 -13.50
N GLU A 72 -2.04 12.49 -13.32
CA GLU A 72 -3.03 11.87 -14.22
C GLU A 72 -4.39 12.59 -14.20
N LEU A 73 -4.79 13.11 -13.05
CA LEU A 73 -6.09 13.78 -12.86
C LEU A 73 -6.01 15.31 -13.01
N ASN A 74 -4.82 15.87 -13.29
CA ASN A 74 -4.55 17.32 -13.31
C ASN A 74 -4.96 18.02 -11.99
N GLU A 75 -4.74 17.35 -10.87
CA GLU A 75 -5.02 17.89 -9.54
C GLU A 75 -3.77 18.55 -8.94
N THR A 76 -4.00 19.56 -8.10
CA THR A 76 -2.98 20.28 -7.35
C THR A 76 -3.29 20.22 -5.86
N SER A 77 -2.31 20.53 -5.00
CA SER A 77 -2.58 20.65 -3.56
C SER A 77 -3.72 21.63 -3.26
N GLN A 78 -3.81 22.72 -4.03
CA GLN A 78 -4.86 23.73 -3.87
C GLN A 78 -6.24 23.21 -4.26
N SER A 79 -6.35 22.46 -5.37
CA SER A 79 -7.63 21.89 -5.79
C SER A 79 -8.12 20.80 -4.83
N MET A 80 -7.19 20.03 -4.25
CA MET A 80 -7.49 19.04 -3.21
C MET A 80 -7.97 19.67 -1.90
N TRP A 81 -7.44 20.85 -1.52
CA TRP A 81 -7.82 21.54 -0.28
C TRP A 81 -9.33 21.78 -0.16
N SER A 82 -10.02 22.03 -1.27
CA SER A 82 -11.47 22.22 -1.31
C SER A 82 -12.28 21.02 -0.78
N ARG A 83 -11.67 19.84 -0.75
CA ARG A 83 -12.25 18.57 -0.28
C ARG A 83 -11.65 18.11 1.05
N HIS A 84 -10.75 18.89 1.63
CA HIS A 84 -10.21 18.60 2.95
C HIS A 84 -11.32 18.78 3.99
N SER A 85 -11.45 17.84 4.92
CA SER A 85 -12.37 17.99 6.04
C SER A 85 -12.04 19.26 6.82
N ASN A 86 -13.04 20.04 7.20
CA ASN A 86 -12.91 21.31 7.93
C ASN A 86 -13.44 21.21 9.37
N LEU A 87 -13.52 19.98 9.90
CA LEU A 87 -14.05 19.65 11.23
C LEU A 87 -12.94 19.62 12.31
N GLU A 88 -11.87 20.39 12.12
CA GLU A 88 -10.76 20.54 13.06
C GLU A 88 -11.03 21.65 14.09
#